data_AF-A0A6D2KYQ2-F1
#
_entry.id   AF-A0A6D2KYQ2-F1
#
_cell.length_a   1.000
_cell.length_b   1.000
_cell.length_c   1.000
_cell.angle_alpha   90.00
_cell.angle_beta   90.00
_cell.angle_gamma   90.00
#
_symmetry.space_group_name_H-M   'P 1'
#
loop_
_entity.id
_entity.type
_entity.pdbx_description
1 polymer ?
#
loop_
_entity_poly.entity_id
_entity_poly.type
_entity_poly.pdbx_seq_one_letter_code
_entity_poly.pdbx_strand_id
1 'polypeptide(L)'
;MSDLKVIAETMISCGYGKECITSYKSIRKSIVDEGLHLLGIEKFKISRFNRMDWGVVEIMIKNWINAAKIGVTTLFRGEKLLCDHVFSASSTIRESCFYEIANEAGLNLFKLPEIVANKEMKTQPDRIFKLMDLYAAISELWPETEQIFHFDSVAAVKTLALSSMKKLKISIYTRLMKFERTIENDSSKGLTPGGGIHKLTRSTMSFISLLSQHGTVLSEILVHHPLKIDTRLLESYFTAPILEDENINNHEISVHLAWLILVLLCKLDMKA
;
A
#
# COMPACT_ATOMS: atom_id res chain seq x y z
N MET A 1 -33.67 1.67 -8.88
CA MET A 1 -33.08 0.33 -8.69
C MET A 1 -34.14 -0.77 -8.73
N SER A 2 -35.33 -0.55 -8.14
CA SER A 2 -36.48 -1.47 -8.22
C SER A 2 -36.81 -1.92 -9.65
N ASP A 3 -36.82 -0.97 -10.59
CA ASP A 3 -37.29 -1.26 -11.96
C ASP A 3 -36.33 -2.21 -12.68
N LEU A 4 -35.02 -2.04 -12.47
CA LEU A 4 -34.00 -2.92 -13.06
C LEU A 4 -34.12 -4.36 -12.54
N LYS A 5 -34.44 -4.52 -11.24
CA LYS A 5 -34.72 -5.83 -10.65
C LYS A 5 -35.98 -6.45 -11.27
N VAL A 6 -37.08 -5.70 -11.32
CA VAL A 6 -38.35 -6.19 -11.89
C VAL A 6 -38.19 -6.59 -13.35
N ILE A 7 -37.44 -5.81 -14.14
CA ILE A 7 -37.12 -6.15 -15.53
C ILE A 7 -36.32 -7.45 -15.60
N ALA A 8 -35.26 -7.60 -14.79
CA ALA A 8 -34.43 -8.80 -14.79
C ALA A 8 -35.23 -10.05 -14.38
N GLU A 9 -36.04 -9.97 -13.32
CA GLU A 9 -36.91 -11.05 -12.87
C GLU A 9 -37.94 -11.43 -13.93
N THR A 10 -38.55 -10.44 -14.59
CA THR A 10 -39.51 -10.67 -15.68
C THR A 10 -38.83 -11.37 -16.86
N MET A 11 -37.68 -10.87 -17.33
CA MET A 11 -36.94 -11.48 -18.43
C MET A 11 -36.54 -12.93 -18.13
N ILE A 12 -36.08 -13.20 -16.89
CA ILE A 12 -35.74 -14.56 -16.46
C ILE A 12 -36.98 -15.46 -16.47
N SER A 13 -38.12 -14.99 -15.93
CA SER A 13 -39.37 -15.75 -15.91
C SER A 13 -39.94 -16.05 -17.30
N CYS A 14 -39.68 -15.17 -18.27
CA CYS A 14 -40.08 -15.35 -19.67
C CYS A 14 -39.09 -16.20 -20.49
N GLY A 15 -38.03 -16.74 -19.87
CA GLY A 15 -37.04 -17.60 -20.54
C GLY A 15 -35.87 -16.86 -21.20
N TYR A 16 -35.78 -15.53 -21.07
CA TYR A 16 -34.71 -14.69 -21.64
C TYR A 16 -33.58 -14.38 -20.63
N GLY A 17 -33.39 -15.25 -19.63
CA GLY A 17 -32.41 -15.02 -18.57
C GLY A 17 -30.97 -14.91 -19.09
N LYS A 18 -30.62 -15.68 -20.12
CA LYS A 18 -29.26 -15.68 -20.70
C LYS A 18 -28.95 -14.34 -21.36
N GLU A 19 -29.87 -13.81 -22.17
CA GLU A 19 -29.76 -12.54 -22.87
C GLU A 19 -29.72 -11.38 -21.86
N CYS A 20 -30.57 -11.44 -20.84
CA CYS A 20 -30.60 -10.47 -19.74
C CYS A 20 -29.24 -10.39 -19.03
N ILE A 21 -28.73 -11.53 -18.57
CA ILE A 21 -27.45 -11.62 -17.83
C ILE A 21 -26.28 -11.19 -18.72
N THR A 22 -26.25 -11.63 -19.98
CA THR A 22 -25.17 -11.28 -20.92
C THR A 22 -25.14 -9.78 -21.19
N SER A 23 -26.30 -9.16 -21.41
CA SER A 23 -26.42 -7.72 -21.64
C SER A 23 -26.03 -6.92 -20.39
N TYR A 24 -26.51 -7.35 -19.21
CA TYR A 24 -26.14 -6.73 -17.93
C TYR A 24 -24.62 -6.75 -17.75
N LYS A 25 -23.99 -7.92 -17.86
CA LYS A 25 -22.53 -8.07 -17.72
C LYS A 25 -21.77 -7.16 -18.68
N SER A 26 -22.14 -7.15 -19.95
CA SER A 26 -21.45 -6.35 -20.98
C SER A 26 -21.50 -4.84 -20.68
N ILE A 27 -22.70 -4.31 -20.39
CA ILE A 27 -22.90 -2.88 -20.13
C ILE A 27 -22.21 -2.47 -18.83
N ARG A 28 -22.42 -3.23 -17.75
CA ARG A 28 -21.87 -2.91 -16.44
C ARG A 28 -20.35 -3.04 -16.41
N LYS A 29 -19.78 -4.04 -17.09
CA LYS A 29 -18.33 -4.15 -17.28
C LYS A 29 -17.77 -2.91 -17.98
N SER A 30 -18.38 -2.49 -19.08
CA SER A 30 -17.95 -1.28 -19.79
C SER A 30 -17.98 -0.03 -18.90
N ILE A 31 -18.98 0.10 -18.01
CA ILE A 31 -19.07 1.24 -17.09
C ILE A 31 -17.96 1.19 -16.03
N VAL A 32 -17.68 0.02 -15.47
CA VAL A 32 -16.61 -0.15 -14.48
C VAL A 32 -15.24 0.09 -15.11
N ASP A 33 -14.99 -0.47 -16.29
CA ASP A 33 -13.74 -0.29 -17.01
C ASP A 33 -13.51 1.18 -17.38
N GLU A 34 -14.52 1.86 -17.92
CA GLU A 34 -14.43 3.30 -18.25
C GLU A 34 -14.28 4.15 -16.98
N GLY A 35 -14.97 3.80 -15.90
CA GLY A 35 -14.86 4.49 -14.62
C GLY A 35 -13.43 4.45 -14.07
N LEU A 36 -12.76 3.29 -14.12
CA LEU A 36 -11.35 3.18 -13.73
C LEU A 36 -10.43 3.94 -14.69
N HIS A 37 -10.70 3.90 -15.99
CA HIS A 37 -9.93 4.62 -16.99
C HIS A 37 -9.97 6.15 -16.75
N LEU A 38 -11.15 6.71 -16.47
CA LEU A 38 -11.32 8.13 -16.15
C LEU A 38 -10.65 8.53 -14.83
N LEU A 39 -10.50 7.59 -13.89
CA LEU A 39 -9.71 7.79 -12.67
C LEU A 39 -8.19 7.71 -12.90
N GLY A 40 -7.75 7.42 -14.13
CA GLY A 40 -6.34 7.31 -14.49
C GLY A 40 -5.71 5.94 -14.17
N ILE A 41 -6.53 4.90 -13.93
CA ILE A 41 -6.05 3.53 -13.74
C ILE A 41 -5.86 2.87 -15.11
N GLU A 42 -4.70 3.12 -15.71
CA GLU A 42 -4.36 2.50 -17.00
C GLU A 42 -3.71 1.12 -16.83
N LYS A 43 -3.86 0.28 -17.87
CA LYS A 43 -3.11 -0.98 -17.99
C LYS A 43 -1.68 -0.69 -18.46
N PHE A 44 -0.69 -1.09 -17.67
CA PHE A 44 0.72 -0.90 -18.05
C PHE A 44 1.43 -2.22 -18.31
N LYS A 45 2.27 -2.27 -19.35
CA LYS A 45 3.24 -3.36 -19.54
C LYS A 45 4.35 -3.22 -18.50
N ILE A 46 4.62 -4.28 -17.74
CA ILE A 46 5.66 -4.34 -16.69
C ILE A 46 7.03 -3.89 -17.23
N SER A 47 7.39 -4.30 -18.45
CA SER A 47 8.64 -3.93 -19.10
C SER A 47 8.78 -2.42 -19.32
N ARG A 48 7.69 -1.72 -19.65
CA ARG A 48 7.66 -0.26 -19.80
C ARG A 48 7.80 0.42 -18.43
N PHE A 49 7.10 -0.10 -17.42
CA PHE A 49 7.12 0.44 -16.05
C PHE A 49 8.52 0.39 -15.42
N ASN A 50 9.24 -0.71 -15.59
CA ASN A 50 10.59 -0.87 -15.02
C ASN A 50 11.58 0.18 -15.56
N ARG A 51 11.39 0.65 -16.80
CA ARG A 51 12.23 1.67 -17.45
C ARG A 51 11.85 3.10 -17.08
N MET A 52 10.70 3.33 -16.44
CA MET A 52 10.27 4.69 -16.06
C MET A 52 11.17 5.29 -14.98
N ASP A 53 11.43 6.59 -15.10
CA ASP A 53 12.07 7.35 -14.03
C ASP A 53 11.21 7.36 -12.77
N TRP A 54 11.88 7.45 -11.62
CA TRP A 54 11.19 7.42 -10.34
C TRP A 54 10.27 8.61 -10.12
N GLY A 55 10.61 9.81 -10.62
CA GLY A 55 9.72 10.98 -10.50
C GLY A 55 8.36 10.76 -11.17
N VAL A 56 8.33 10.00 -12.28
CA VAL A 56 7.08 9.59 -12.93
C VAL A 56 6.32 8.59 -12.06
N VAL A 57 7.02 7.60 -11.48
CA VAL A 57 6.42 6.61 -10.60
C VAL A 57 5.81 7.25 -9.35
N GLU A 58 6.43 8.28 -8.77
CA GLU A 58 5.86 9.00 -7.62
C GLU A 58 4.54 9.69 -7.96
N ILE A 59 4.44 10.30 -9.15
CA ILE A 59 3.19 10.90 -9.64
C ILE A 59 2.14 9.80 -9.82
N MET A 60 2.52 8.68 -10.42
CA MET A 60 1.61 7.53 -10.59
C MET A 60 1.12 6.98 -9.25
N ILE A 61 1.98 6.86 -8.23
CA ILE A 61 1.60 6.42 -6.88
C ILE A 61 0.56 7.39 -6.29
N LYS A 62 0.82 8.70 -6.35
CA LYS A 62 -0.12 9.72 -5.83
C LYS A 62 -1.48 9.66 -6.54
N ASN A 63 -1.47 9.58 -7.87
CA ASN A 63 -2.70 9.47 -8.64
C ASN A 63 -3.44 8.17 -8.31
N TRP A 64 -2.71 7.06 -8.20
CA TRP A 64 -3.26 5.76 -7.83
C TRP A 64 -3.91 5.78 -6.45
N ILE A 65 -3.29 6.40 -5.44
CA ILE A 65 -3.87 6.48 -4.08
C ILE A 65 -5.25 7.15 -4.12
N ASN A 66 -5.38 8.29 -4.82
CA ASN A 66 -6.65 8.99 -4.97
C ASN A 66 -7.67 8.17 -5.76
N ALA A 67 -7.25 7.60 -6.88
CA ALA A 67 -8.09 6.78 -7.76
C ALA A 67 -8.58 5.50 -7.08
N ALA A 68 -7.71 4.81 -6.34
CA ALA A 68 -8.04 3.57 -5.63
C ALA A 68 -9.09 3.81 -4.54
N LYS A 69 -9.00 4.94 -3.83
CA LYS A 69 -10.02 5.31 -2.85
C LYS A 69 -11.39 5.43 -3.48
N ILE A 70 -11.51 6.14 -4.61
CA ILE A 70 -12.79 6.30 -5.32
C ILE A 70 -13.22 4.97 -5.95
N GLY A 71 -12.30 4.24 -6.58
CA GLY A 71 -12.56 2.97 -7.24
C GLY A 71 -13.13 1.92 -6.29
N VAL A 72 -12.53 1.75 -5.11
CA VAL A 72 -13.01 0.79 -4.09
C VAL A 72 -14.30 1.27 -3.45
N THR A 73 -14.32 2.47 -2.87
CA THR A 73 -15.44 2.93 -2.02
C THR A 73 -16.69 3.31 -2.79
N THR A 74 -16.55 3.62 -4.09
CA THR A 74 -17.67 4.07 -4.94
C THR A 74 -17.97 3.08 -6.05
N LEU A 75 -17.01 2.81 -6.93
CA LEU A 75 -17.28 2.06 -8.16
C LEU A 75 -17.54 0.57 -7.90
N PHE A 76 -16.59 -0.11 -7.25
CA PHE A 76 -16.74 -1.53 -6.95
C PHE A 76 -17.81 -1.79 -5.90
N ARG A 77 -17.90 -0.94 -4.86
CA ARG A 77 -18.98 -1.01 -3.87
C ARG A 77 -20.35 -0.86 -4.51
N GLY A 78 -20.52 0.12 -5.38
CA GLY A 78 -21.76 0.37 -6.10
C GLY A 78 -22.15 -0.80 -6.99
N GLU A 79 -21.19 -1.37 -7.74
CA GLU A 79 -21.46 -2.55 -8.56
C GLU A 79 -21.83 -3.78 -7.73
N LYS A 80 -21.16 -3.97 -6.58
CA LYS A 80 -21.46 -5.06 -5.66
C LYS A 80 -22.92 -4.98 -5.17
N LEU A 81 -23.32 -3.81 -4.68
CA LEU A 81 -24.68 -3.56 -4.21
C LEU A 81 -25.71 -3.73 -5.32
N LEU A 82 -25.37 -3.30 -6.55
CA LEU A 82 -26.28 -3.44 -7.69
C LEU A 82 -26.46 -4.90 -8.09
N CYS A 83 -25.37 -5.69 -8.19
CA CYS A 83 -25.44 -7.13 -8.42
C CYS A 83 -26.27 -7.84 -7.34
N ASP A 84 -26.06 -7.49 -6.05
CA ASP A 84 -26.82 -8.05 -4.93
C ASP A 84 -28.31 -7.75 -5.02
N HIS A 85 -28.66 -6.53 -5.43
CA HIS A 85 -30.03 -6.07 -5.53
C HIS A 85 -30.77 -6.68 -6.73
N VAL A 86 -30.19 -6.56 -7.93
CA VAL A 86 -30.82 -6.98 -9.19
C VAL A 86 -31.00 -8.49 -9.24
N PHE A 87 -30.01 -9.24 -8.77
CA PHE A 87 -30.03 -10.71 -8.78
C PHE A 87 -30.20 -11.28 -7.37
N SER A 88 -31.02 -10.63 -6.53
CA SER A 88 -31.22 -11.05 -5.15
C SER A 88 -31.75 -12.48 -5.03
N ALA A 89 -32.52 -12.95 -6.02
CA ALA A 89 -33.12 -14.27 -6.08
C ALA A 89 -32.14 -15.43 -6.36
N SER A 90 -30.91 -15.14 -6.85
CA SER A 90 -29.92 -16.17 -7.19
C SER A 90 -28.51 -15.74 -6.85
N SER A 91 -27.91 -16.41 -5.86
CA SER A 91 -26.51 -16.18 -5.47
C SER A 91 -25.53 -16.52 -6.60
N THR A 92 -25.81 -17.56 -7.38
CA THR A 92 -24.95 -18.01 -8.48
C THR A 92 -24.91 -17.00 -9.63
N ILE A 93 -26.07 -16.44 -10.01
CA ILE A 93 -26.13 -15.40 -11.05
C ILE A 93 -25.42 -14.14 -10.57
N ARG A 94 -25.68 -13.72 -9.33
CA ARG A 94 -25.04 -12.56 -8.71
C ARG A 94 -23.52 -12.68 -8.67
N GLU A 95 -23.00 -13.81 -8.19
CA GLU A 95 -21.55 -14.08 -8.17
C GLU A 95 -20.98 -14.04 -9.59
N SER A 96 -21.63 -14.72 -10.55
CA SER A 96 -21.18 -14.77 -11.94
C SER A 96 -21.19 -13.37 -12.59
N CYS A 97 -22.20 -12.54 -12.33
CA CYS A 97 -22.25 -11.16 -12.79
C CYS A 97 -21.12 -10.32 -12.19
N PHE A 98 -20.98 -10.35 -10.87
CA PHE A 98 -19.96 -9.55 -10.19
C PHE A 98 -18.55 -9.96 -10.61
N TYR A 99 -18.27 -11.26 -10.74
CA TYR A 99 -16.99 -11.77 -11.22
C TYR A 99 -16.65 -11.21 -12.61
N GLU A 100 -17.56 -11.36 -13.59
CA GLU A 100 -17.32 -10.91 -14.97
C GLU A 100 -17.08 -9.40 -15.08
N ILE A 101 -17.76 -8.62 -14.22
CA ILE A 101 -17.69 -7.15 -14.23
C ILE A 101 -16.46 -6.63 -13.49
N ALA A 102 -16.16 -7.18 -12.31
CA ALA A 102 -15.22 -6.56 -11.37
C ALA A 102 -13.86 -7.25 -11.28
N ASN A 103 -13.72 -8.53 -11.66
CA ASN A 103 -12.48 -9.28 -11.42
C ASN A 103 -11.27 -8.67 -12.16
N GLU A 104 -11.39 -8.47 -13.48
CA GLU A 104 -10.32 -7.93 -14.29
C GLU A 104 -9.96 -6.48 -13.89
N ALA A 105 -10.99 -5.66 -13.66
CA ALA A 105 -10.86 -4.29 -13.20
C ALA A 105 -10.16 -4.21 -11.83
N GLY A 106 -10.55 -5.06 -10.88
CA GLY A 106 -9.94 -5.14 -9.55
C GLY A 106 -8.48 -5.59 -9.62
N LEU A 107 -8.17 -6.60 -10.46
CA LEU A 107 -6.80 -7.03 -10.72
C LEU A 107 -5.96 -5.90 -11.32
N ASN A 108 -6.52 -5.12 -12.25
CA ASN A 108 -5.84 -3.97 -12.85
C ASN A 108 -5.55 -2.89 -11.80
N LEU A 109 -6.51 -2.59 -10.93
CA LEU A 109 -6.34 -1.61 -9.86
C LEU A 109 -5.15 -1.98 -8.95
N PHE A 110 -5.12 -3.21 -8.41
CA PHE A 110 -4.07 -3.62 -7.48
C PHE A 110 -2.76 -4.04 -8.17
N LYS A 111 -2.67 -3.97 -9.50
CA LYS A 111 -1.44 -4.33 -10.22
C LYS A 111 -0.31 -3.34 -10.00
N LEU A 112 -0.62 -2.04 -9.95
CA LEU A 112 0.40 -1.00 -9.78
C LEU A 112 1.17 -1.15 -8.45
N PRO A 113 0.51 -1.31 -7.29
CA PRO A 113 1.21 -1.59 -6.04
C PRO A 113 2.18 -2.76 -6.10
N GLU A 114 1.76 -3.86 -6.73
CA GLU A 114 2.61 -5.04 -6.86
C GLU A 114 3.89 -4.73 -7.65
N ILE A 115 3.78 -4.02 -8.77
CA ILE A 115 4.94 -3.72 -9.61
C ILE A 115 5.85 -2.68 -8.92
N VAL A 116 5.27 -1.66 -8.28
CA VAL A 116 6.02 -0.67 -7.50
C VAL A 116 6.84 -1.34 -6.40
N ALA A 117 6.25 -2.30 -5.67
CA ALA A 117 6.93 -2.99 -4.59
C ALA A 117 8.20 -3.74 -5.05
N ASN A 118 8.18 -4.26 -6.28
CA ASN A 118 9.29 -5.01 -6.89
C ASN A 118 10.26 -4.13 -7.68
N LYS A 119 9.97 -2.84 -7.88
CA LYS A 119 10.84 -1.97 -8.67
C LYS A 119 12.14 -1.72 -7.92
N GLU A 120 13.26 -2.03 -8.58
CA GLU A 120 14.56 -1.60 -8.12
C GLU A 120 14.63 -0.08 -8.13
N MET A 121 15.02 0.50 -7.00
CA MET A 121 15.23 1.94 -6.91
C MET A 121 16.71 2.19 -6.65
N LYS A 122 17.28 3.13 -7.40
CA LYS A 122 18.57 3.73 -7.07
C LYS A 122 18.55 4.24 -5.63
N THR A 123 19.72 4.27 -5.01
CA THR A 123 20.01 4.52 -3.58
C THR A 123 19.63 5.93 -3.12
N GLN A 124 18.34 6.26 -3.17
CA GLN A 124 17.78 7.50 -2.64
C GLN A 124 16.89 7.14 -1.46
N PRO A 125 17.28 7.51 -0.22
CA PRO A 125 16.55 7.15 1.00
C PRO A 125 15.09 7.61 0.96
N ASP A 126 14.83 8.81 0.43
CA ASP A 126 13.53 9.48 0.46
C ASP A 126 12.41 8.75 -0.31
N ARG A 127 12.80 7.82 -1.19
CA ARG A 127 11.84 7.02 -1.98
C ARG A 127 11.06 6.02 -1.12
N ILE A 128 11.56 5.71 0.08
CA ILE A 128 10.88 4.82 1.03
C ILE A 128 9.51 5.37 1.45
N PHE A 129 9.39 6.70 1.59
CA PHE A 129 8.16 7.34 2.08
C PHE A 129 7.00 7.14 1.11
N LYS A 130 7.27 7.14 -0.20
CA LYS A 130 6.24 6.86 -1.22
C LYS A 130 5.78 5.40 -1.20
N LEU A 131 6.64 4.46 -0.77
CA LEU A 131 6.21 3.08 -0.52
C LEU A 131 5.35 2.98 0.73
N MET A 132 5.67 3.75 1.78
CA MET A 132 4.88 3.81 3.01
C MET A 132 3.50 4.41 2.75
N ASP A 133 3.42 5.50 1.97
CA ASP A 133 2.15 6.10 1.51
C ASP A 133 1.29 5.07 0.77
N LEU A 134 1.91 4.32 -0.15
CA LEU A 134 1.22 3.31 -0.94
C LEU A 134 0.74 2.14 -0.09
N TYR A 135 1.56 1.68 0.86
CA TYR A 135 1.16 0.65 1.82
C TYR A 135 -0.03 1.13 2.66
N ALA A 136 0.05 2.34 3.22
CA ALA A 136 -1.02 2.92 4.05
C ALA A 136 -2.35 2.98 3.29
N ALA A 137 -2.32 3.41 2.03
CA ALA A 137 -3.51 3.48 1.20
C ALA A 137 -4.16 2.11 0.96
N ILE A 138 -3.36 1.05 0.77
CA ILE A 138 -3.91 -0.31 0.60
C ILE A 138 -4.47 -0.82 1.93
N SER A 139 -3.76 -0.59 3.05
CA SER A 139 -4.24 -0.94 4.39
C SER A 139 -5.57 -0.27 4.73
N GLU A 140 -5.72 1.03 4.43
CA GLU A 140 -6.96 1.79 4.64
C GLU A 140 -8.13 1.19 3.84
N LEU A 141 -7.87 0.78 2.60
CA LEU A 141 -8.88 0.22 1.70
C LEU A 141 -9.15 -1.28 1.93
N TRP A 142 -8.34 -1.95 2.74
CA TRP A 142 -8.41 -3.41 2.91
C TRP A 142 -9.77 -3.90 3.42
N PRO A 143 -10.37 -3.33 4.48
CA PRO A 143 -11.64 -3.83 5.01
C PRO A 143 -12.78 -3.79 3.97
N GLU A 144 -12.88 -2.68 3.23
CA GLU A 144 -13.89 -2.51 2.18
C GLU A 144 -13.58 -3.44 0.99
N THR A 145 -12.31 -3.60 0.62
CA THR A 145 -11.88 -4.52 -0.44
C THR A 145 -12.24 -5.97 -0.10
N GLU A 146 -11.99 -6.39 1.14
CA GLU A 146 -12.31 -7.74 1.61
C GLU A 146 -13.82 -8.01 1.57
N GLN A 147 -14.62 -7.04 1.98
CA GLN A 147 -16.09 -7.12 1.94
C GLN A 147 -16.64 -7.16 0.51
N ILE A 148 -16.14 -6.31 -0.38
CA ILE A 148 -16.58 -6.23 -1.77
C ILE A 148 -16.26 -7.54 -2.50
N PHE A 149 -14.99 -7.96 -2.43
CA PHE A 149 -14.46 -9.13 -3.14
C PHE A 149 -14.56 -10.41 -2.28
N HIS A 150 -15.70 -10.61 -1.61
CA HIS A 150 -15.90 -11.73 -0.69
C HIS A 150 -16.02 -13.10 -1.38
N PHE A 151 -16.52 -13.17 -2.63
CA PHE A 151 -16.66 -14.43 -3.36
C PHE A 151 -15.31 -15.09 -3.69
N ASP A 152 -15.28 -16.42 -3.72
CA ASP A 152 -14.07 -17.19 -4.05
C ASP A 152 -13.63 -16.97 -5.51
N SER A 153 -14.59 -16.80 -6.43
CA SER A 153 -14.31 -16.50 -7.83
C SER A 153 -13.46 -15.23 -8.04
N VAL A 154 -13.55 -14.25 -7.12
CA VAL A 154 -12.76 -13.00 -7.17
C VAL A 154 -11.63 -12.96 -6.14
N ALA A 155 -11.30 -14.08 -5.49
CA ALA A 155 -10.25 -14.15 -4.47
C ALA A 155 -8.87 -13.73 -4.98
N ALA A 156 -8.62 -13.80 -6.29
CA ALA A 156 -7.40 -13.33 -6.92
C ALA A 156 -7.13 -11.83 -6.64
N VAL A 157 -8.18 -11.00 -6.59
CA VAL A 157 -8.06 -9.56 -6.29
C VAL A 157 -7.55 -9.35 -4.86
N LYS A 158 -8.18 -10.00 -3.89
CA LYS A 158 -7.76 -9.98 -2.47
C LYS A 158 -6.33 -10.47 -2.31
N THR A 159 -6.01 -11.59 -2.96
CA THR A 159 -4.67 -12.19 -2.93
C THR A 159 -3.61 -11.23 -3.49
N LEU A 160 -3.92 -10.52 -4.57
CA LEU A 160 -3.03 -9.54 -5.17
C LEU A 160 -2.80 -8.32 -4.25
N ALA A 161 -3.86 -7.81 -3.62
CA ALA A 161 -3.75 -6.71 -2.66
C ALA A 161 -2.87 -7.09 -1.46
N LEU A 162 -3.13 -8.25 -0.83
CA LEU A 162 -2.33 -8.77 0.29
C LEU A 162 -0.87 -9.05 -0.11
N SER A 163 -0.66 -9.65 -1.29
CA SER A 163 0.68 -9.88 -1.84
C SER A 163 1.44 -8.56 -2.01
N SER A 164 0.77 -7.52 -2.50
CA SER A 164 1.34 -6.19 -2.66
C SER A 164 1.73 -5.58 -1.32
N MET A 165 0.84 -5.63 -0.31
CA MET A 165 1.14 -5.17 1.05
C MET A 165 2.35 -5.88 1.64
N LYS A 166 2.39 -7.22 1.55
CA LYS A 166 3.52 -8.02 2.06
C LYS A 166 4.83 -7.65 1.37
N LYS A 167 4.84 -7.51 0.04
CA LYS A 167 6.03 -7.11 -0.72
C LYS A 167 6.46 -5.69 -0.37
N LEU A 168 5.52 -4.77 -0.16
CA LEU A 168 5.80 -3.40 0.29
C LEU A 168 6.47 -3.40 1.67
N LYS A 169 5.92 -4.14 2.66
CA LYS A 169 6.55 -4.29 3.99
C LYS A 169 8.01 -4.74 3.90
N ILE A 170 8.26 -5.80 3.14
CA ILE A 170 9.61 -6.35 2.94
C ILE A 170 10.54 -5.32 2.27
N SER A 171 10.04 -4.62 1.24
CA SER A 171 10.81 -3.60 0.51
C SER A 171 11.16 -2.41 1.39
N ILE A 172 10.21 -1.91 2.19
CA ILE A 172 10.42 -0.81 3.15
C ILE A 172 11.44 -1.23 4.21
N TYR A 173 11.26 -2.40 4.84
CA TYR A 173 12.20 -2.92 5.84
C TYR A 173 13.63 -3.07 5.28
N THR A 174 13.76 -3.67 4.09
CA THR A 174 15.08 -3.83 3.42
C THR A 174 15.75 -2.48 3.17
N ARG A 175 14.97 -1.42 2.91
CA ARG A 175 15.48 -0.07 2.70
C ARG A 175 15.91 0.61 3.99
N LEU A 176 15.17 0.40 5.09
CA LEU A 176 15.60 0.85 6.42
C LEU A 176 16.96 0.24 6.79
N MET A 177 17.12 -1.08 6.61
CA MET A 177 18.41 -1.74 6.88
C MET A 177 19.55 -1.26 5.97
N LYS A 178 19.26 -0.96 4.70
CA LYS A 178 20.25 -0.36 3.78
C LYS A 178 20.64 1.05 4.21
N PHE A 179 19.68 1.82 4.70
CA PHE A 179 19.94 3.16 5.20
C PHE A 179 20.83 3.14 6.45
N GLU A 180 20.53 2.27 7.42
CA GLU A 180 21.38 2.02 8.58
C GLU A 180 22.84 1.69 8.17
N ARG A 181 23.01 0.71 7.26
CA ARG A 181 24.34 0.36 6.73
C ARG A 181 25.03 1.52 6.01
N THR A 182 24.28 2.45 5.42
CA THR A 182 24.86 3.63 4.77
C THR A 182 25.45 4.58 5.82
N ILE A 183 24.86 4.66 7.01
CA ILE A 183 25.41 5.40 8.14
C ILE A 183 26.68 4.70 8.63
N GLU A 184 26.61 3.40 8.94
CA GLU A 184 27.75 2.62 9.45
C GLU A 184 28.98 2.67 8.53
N ASN A 185 28.75 2.55 7.23
CA ASN A 185 29.83 2.49 6.23
C ASN A 185 30.22 3.87 5.66
N ASP A 186 29.69 4.97 6.21
CA ASP A 186 30.00 6.30 5.70
C ASP A 186 31.51 6.59 5.80
N SER A 187 32.17 6.73 4.65
CA SER A 187 33.61 6.98 4.53
C SER A 187 33.93 8.43 4.15
N SER A 188 32.92 9.32 4.20
CA SER A 188 33.10 10.72 3.84
C SER A 188 34.19 11.37 4.72
N LYS A 189 35.25 11.89 4.07
CA LYS A 189 36.45 12.45 4.72
C LYS A 189 36.30 13.91 5.16
N GLY A 190 35.09 14.37 5.43
CA GLY A 190 34.82 15.78 5.70
C GLY A 190 34.86 16.09 7.19
N LEU A 191 36.02 16.46 7.74
CA LEU A 191 36.03 17.28 8.96
C LEU A 191 35.31 18.58 8.61
N THR A 192 34.20 18.88 9.30
CA THR A 192 33.50 20.14 9.07
C THR A 192 34.43 21.28 9.52
N PRO A 193 34.84 22.20 8.61
CA PRO A 193 35.71 23.29 8.99
C PRO A 193 35.09 24.08 10.16
N GLY A 194 35.85 24.29 11.23
CA GLY A 194 35.40 25.05 12.40
C GLY A 194 34.44 24.31 13.35
N GLY A 195 34.34 22.97 13.29
CA GLY A 195 33.53 22.20 14.27
C GLY A 195 32.02 22.25 14.03
N GLY A 196 31.57 22.59 12.82
CA GLY A 196 30.15 22.64 12.46
C GLY A 196 29.49 21.26 12.30
N ILE A 197 28.16 21.26 12.10
CA ILE A 197 27.35 20.03 11.95
C ILE A 197 27.80 19.24 10.71
N HIS A 198 28.17 17.97 10.91
CA HIS A 198 28.59 17.07 9.84
C HIS A 198 27.43 16.75 8.87
N LYS A 199 27.73 16.60 7.57
CA LYS A 199 26.71 16.33 6.53
C LYS A 199 25.88 15.08 6.83
N LEU A 200 26.53 14.02 7.32
CA LEU A 200 25.88 12.78 7.75
C LEU A 200 24.82 13.03 8.81
N THR A 201 25.13 13.85 9.83
CA THR A 201 24.17 14.22 10.88
C THR A 201 22.93 14.87 10.28
N ARG A 202 23.12 15.85 9.38
CA ARG A 202 21.99 16.54 8.74
C ARG A 202 21.13 15.58 7.92
N SER A 203 21.72 14.75 7.07
CA SER A 203 20.97 13.80 6.25
C SER A 203 20.25 12.76 7.10
N THR A 204 20.92 12.23 8.14
CA THR A 204 20.35 11.19 8.99
C THR A 204 19.20 11.71 9.83
N MET A 205 19.38 12.87 10.47
CA MET A 205 18.30 13.47 11.26
C MET A 205 17.12 13.91 10.40
N SER A 206 17.36 14.39 9.17
CA SER A 206 16.27 14.70 8.23
C SER A 206 15.47 13.44 7.88
N PHE A 207 16.15 12.32 7.61
CA PHE A 207 15.49 11.05 7.30
C PHE A 207 14.69 10.52 8.50
N ILE A 208 15.28 10.52 9.71
CA ILE A 208 14.60 10.12 10.96
C ILE A 208 13.37 10.98 11.22
N SER A 209 13.46 12.29 10.99
CA SER A 209 12.34 13.22 11.15
C SER A 209 11.18 12.87 10.21
N LEU A 210 11.47 12.60 8.92
CA LEU A 210 10.46 12.15 7.96
C LEU A 210 9.89 10.77 8.34
N LEU A 211 10.74 9.85 8.80
CA LEU A 211 10.32 8.51 9.23
C LEU A 211 9.34 8.57 10.41
N SER A 212 9.54 9.49 11.35
CA SER A 212 8.64 9.71 12.49
C SER A 212 7.22 10.13 12.09
N GLN A 213 7.06 10.79 10.93
CA GLN A 213 5.74 11.19 10.41
C GLN A 213 4.93 9.99 9.88
N HIS A 214 5.57 8.84 9.66
CA HIS A 214 4.92 7.61 9.19
C HIS A 214 4.84 6.53 10.28
N GLY A 215 4.74 6.94 11.55
CA GLY A 215 4.78 6.03 12.70
C GLY A 215 3.80 4.85 12.63
N THR A 216 2.55 5.07 12.21
CA THR A 216 1.54 4.02 12.08
C THR A 216 2.01 2.89 11.15
N VAL A 217 2.42 3.22 9.93
CA VAL A 217 2.95 2.25 8.95
C VAL A 217 4.22 1.59 9.47
N LEU A 218 5.08 2.36 10.14
CA LEU A 218 6.34 1.84 10.67
C LEU A 218 6.12 0.79 11.76
N SER A 219 5.16 0.99 12.66
CA SER A 219 4.83 -0.02 13.68
C SER A 219 4.44 -1.36 13.03
N GLU A 220 3.55 -1.32 12.04
CA GLU A 220 3.09 -2.54 11.35
C GLU A 220 4.18 -3.29 10.59
N ILE A 221 5.28 -2.61 10.28
CA ILE A 221 6.45 -3.20 9.60
C ILE A 221 7.43 -3.76 10.63
N LEU A 222 7.67 -3.03 11.72
CA LEU A 222 8.66 -3.39 12.75
C LEU A 222 8.20 -4.52 13.67
N VAL A 223 6.89 -4.68 13.93
CA VAL A 223 6.33 -5.78 14.74
C VAL A 223 6.78 -7.17 14.27
N HIS A 224 7.04 -7.34 12.97
CA HIS A 224 7.48 -8.62 12.40
C HIS A 224 9.00 -8.79 12.36
N HIS A 225 9.77 -7.73 12.68
CA HIS A 225 11.22 -7.68 12.61
C HIS A 225 11.79 -6.93 13.82
N PRO A 226 11.66 -7.50 15.03
CA PRO A 226 12.26 -6.91 16.22
C PRO A 226 13.78 -6.84 16.03
N LEU A 227 14.37 -5.73 16.46
CA LEU A 227 15.82 -5.57 16.49
C LEU A 227 16.39 -6.72 17.34
N LYS A 228 17.29 -7.53 16.76
CA LYS A 228 17.93 -8.67 17.46
C LYS A 228 19.05 -8.24 18.42
N ILE A 229 19.01 -7.00 18.89
CA ILE A 229 20.10 -6.36 19.63
C ILE A 229 19.77 -6.42 21.12
N ASP A 230 20.80 -6.49 21.96
CA ASP A 230 20.69 -6.37 23.40
C ASP A 230 20.22 -4.94 23.75
N THR A 231 18.90 -4.73 23.76
CA THR A 231 18.24 -3.43 23.99
C THR A 231 18.49 -2.88 25.40
N ARG A 232 19.13 -3.64 26.29
CA ARG A 232 19.42 -3.24 27.68
C ARG A 232 20.16 -1.91 27.81
N LEU A 233 21.08 -1.61 26.89
CA LEU A 233 21.79 -0.33 26.87
C LEU A 233 20.93 0.83 26.38
N LEU A 234 19.88 0.55 25.62
CA LEU A 234 18.99 1.54 25.03
C LEU A 234 17.77 1.79 25.94
N GLU A 235 17.22 0.73 26.53
CA GLU A 235 16.13 0.73 27.52
C GLU A 235 16.45 1.59 28.75
N SER A 236 17.73 1.66 29.16
CA SER A 236 18.18 2.52 30.26
C SER A 236 18.11 4.03 29.94
N TYR A 237 18.15 4.41 28.66
CA TYR A 237 17.92 5.80 28.22
C TYR A 237 16.43 6.13 28.07
N PHE A 238 15.55 5.12 27.92
CA PHE A 238 14.11 5.29 27.70
C PHE A 238 13.26 5.15 28.97
N THR A 239 13.87 4.99 30.16
CA THR A 239 13.16 4.85 31.44
C THR A 239 12.58 6.18 31.93
N ALA A 240 11.71 6.81 31.15
CA ALA A 240 10.72 7.76 31.65
C ALA A 240 9.40 7.00 31.85
N PRO A 241 8.57 7.34 32.86
CA PRO A 241 7.31 6.63 33.09
C PRO A 241 6.38 6.89 31.91
N ILE A 242 6.31 5.94 30.99
CA ILE A 242 5.30 5.91 29.93
C ILE A 242 3.99 5.62 30.66
N LEU A 243 3.05 6.57 30.64
CA LEU A 243 1.71 6.38 31.19
C LEU A 243 1.11 5.12 30.55
N GLU A 244 0.79 4.16 31.40
CA GLU A 244 0.24 2.86 31.07
C GLU A 244 -1.16 3.03 30.47
N ASP A 245 -1.26 3.24 29.15
CA ASP A 245 -2.43 2.80 28.36
C ASP A 245 -2.28 2.92 26.84
N GLU A 246 -1.24 3.58 26.29
CA GLU A 246 -1.11 3.73 24.82
C GLU A 246 0.22 3.19 24.25
N ASN A 247 0.08 2.05 23.55
CA ASN A 247 0.93 1.57 22.44
C ASN A 247 2.32 0.97 22.74
N ILE A 248 2.36 -0.36 22.89
CA ILE A 248 3.54 -1.21 22.63
C ILE A 248 4.19 -0.86 21.26
N ASN A 249 3.38 -0.53 20.27
CA ASN A 249 3.80 -0.10 18.92
C ASN A 249 4.64 1.19 18.92
N ASN A 250 4.36 2.13 19.84
CA ASN A 250 5.11 3.38 19.96
C ASN A 250 6.48 3.13 20.59
N HIS A 251 6.59 2.12 21.46
CA HIS A 251 7.85 1.72 22.06
C HIS A 251 8.80 1.12 21.01
N GLU A 252 8.33 0.21 20.15
CA GLU A 252 9.16 -0.39 19.10
C GLU A 252 9.70 0.64 18.10
N ILE A 253 8.86 1.60 17.69
CA ILE A 253 9.30 2.72 16.84
C ILE A 253 10.38 3.54 17.55
N SER A 254 10.14 3.92 18.80
CA SER A 254 11.07 4.75 19.58
C SER A 254 12.43 4.07 19.72
N VAL A 255 12.43 2.77 20.04
CA VAL A 255 13.64 1.93 20.10
C VAL A 255 14.37 1.93 18.75
N HIS A 256 13.67 1.77 17.63
CA HIS A 256 14.28 1.76 16.30
C HIS A 256 14.86 3.13 15.89
N LEU A 257 14.14 4.22 16.14
CA LEU A 257 14.64 5.57 15.86
C LEU A 257 15.87 5.89 16.72
N ALA A 258 15.83 5.52 17.99
CA ALA A 258 16.96 5.69 18.90
C ALA A 258 18.19 4.88 18.49
N TRP A 259 17.98 3.66 17.99
CA TRP A 259 19.05 2.86 17.41
C TRP A 259 19.74 3.56 16.25
N LEU A 260 18.98 4.14 15.30
CA LEU A 260 19.55 4.89 14.18
C LEU A 260 20.35 6.12 14.65
N ILE A 261 19.91 6.80 15.71
CA ILE A 261 20.64 7.91 16.33
C ILE A 261 21.94 7.40 16.97
N LEU A 262 21.90 6.28 17.69
CA LEU A 262 23.07 5.68 18.30
C LEU A 262 24.12 5.27 17.25
N VAL A 263 23.69 4.62 16.17
CA VAL A 263 24.56 4.26 15.04
C VAL A 263 25.22 5.50 14.44
N LEU A 264 24.47 6.58 14.28
CA LEU A 264 25.01 7.87 13.85
C LEU A 264 26.06 8.42 14.82
N LEU A 265 25.78 8.42 16.12
CA LEU A 265 26.70 8.93 17.15
C LEU A 265 28.02 8.14 17.16
N CYS A 266 27.94 6.80 17.21
CA CYS A 266 29.12 5.93 17.14
C CYS A 266 29.94 6.21 15.88
N LYS A 267 29.28 6.44 14.74
CA LYS A 267 29.96 6.72 13.50
C LYS A 267 30.68 8.07 13.48
N LEU A 268 30.08 9.09 14.09
CA LEU A 268 30.68 10.42 14.19
C LEU A 268 31.88 10.40 15.16
N ASP A 269 31.80 9.65 16.25
CA ASP A 269 32.88 9.47 17.23
C ASP A 269 34.12 8.82 16.59
N MET A 270 33.92 7.78 15.76
CA MET A 270 35.00 7.16 14.97
C MET A 270 35.67 8.10 13.97
N LYS A 271 35.05 9.24 13.63
CA LYS A 271 35.56 10.22 12.68
C LYS A 271 36.22 11.43 13.35
N ALA A 272 36.00 11.62 14.65
CA ALA A 272 36.59 12.70 15.44
C ALA A 272 38.07 12.43 15.71
#